data_AF-A0A401PRB3-F1
#
_entry.id   AF-A0A401PRB3-F1
#
_cell.length_a   1.000
_cell.length_b   1.000
_cell.length_c   1.000
_cell.angle_alpha   90.00
_cell.angle_beta   90.00
_cell.angle_gamma   90.00
#
_symmetry.space_group_name_H-M   'P 1'
#
loop_
_entity.id
_entity.type
_entity.pdbx_description
1 polymer ?
#
loop_
_entity_poly.entity_id
_entity_poly.type
_entity_poly.pdbx_seq_one_letter_code
_entity_poly.pdbx_strand_id
1 'polypeptide(L)' 'RLDGRQTYDYRNIKITFGTEYGSCIVELGKTRVLAQVSCELVTPKPSRPTEGIIFFNLELSPMASPAFEPGRLVCT' A
#
# COMPACT_ATOMS: atom_id res chain seq x y z
N ARG A 1 -10.13 -7.04 -23.96
CA ARG A 1 -10.08 -7.12 -22.47
C ARG A 1 -11.30 -7.91 -22.03
N LEU A 2 -11.16 -8.87 -21.10
CA LEU A 2 -12.30 -9.68 -20.62
C LEU A 2 -13.38 -8.83 -19.94
N ASP A 3 -13.00 -7.70 -19.35
CA ASP A 3 -13.91 -6.81 -18.62
C ASP A 3 -14.63 -5.76 -19.51
N GLY A 4 -14.56 -5.85 -20.85
CA GLY A 4 -15.30 -4.96 -21.77
C GLY A 4 -14.84 -3.49 -21.86
N ARG A 5 -13.73 -3.14 -21.20
CA ARG A 5 -13.21 -1.75 -21.12
C ARG A 5 -12.39 -1.32 -22.34
N GLN A 6 -12.31 -0.02 -22.61
CA GLN A 6 -11.41 0.56 -23.63
C GLN A 6 -9.94 0.46 -23.22
N THR A 7 -9.03 0.74 -24.16
CA THR A 7 -7.57 0.69 -23.96
C THR A 7 -7.08 1.65 -22.87
N TYR A 8 -7.72 2.81 -22.72
CA TYR A 8 -7.36 3.84 -21.75
C TYR A 8 -8.26 3.88 -20.51
N ASP A 9 -9.26 2.98 -20.42
CA ASP A 9 -10.19 2.95 -19.28
C ASP A 9 -9.60 2.18 -18.08
N TYR A 10 -9.51 2.89 -16.96
CA TYR A 10 -9.18 2.32 -15.66
C TYR A 10 -10.30 1.41 -15.12
N ARG A 11 -9.99 0.58 -14.11
CA ARG A 11 -11.05 -0.12 -13.35
C ARG A 11 -11.75 0.91 -12.48
N ASN A 12 -12.98 0.61 -12.07
CA ASN A 12 -13.64 1.41 -11.04
C ASN A 12 -12.76 1.48 -9.79
N ILE A 13 -12.49 2.69 -9.32
CA ILE A 13 -11.68 2.97 -8.13
C ILE A 13 -12.65 3.33 -7.01
N LYS A 14 -12.59 2.61 -5.91
CA LYS A 14 -13.35 2.91 -4.70
C LYS A 14 -12.37 3.18 -3.56
N ILE A 15 -12.54 4.31 -2.90
CA ILE A 15 -11.72 4.70 -1.75
C ILE A 15 -12.65 4.68 -0.54
N THR A 16 -12.28 3.91 0.48
CA THR A 16 -13.01 3.80 1.74
C THR A 16 -12.07 4.23 2.86
N PHE A 17 -12.48 5.23 3.62
CA PHE A 17 -11.71 5.70 4.77
C PHE A 17 -12.14 4.92 6.02
N GLY A 18 -11.16 4.55 6.85
CA GLY A 18 -11.40 3.88 8.11
C GLY A 18 -11.93 4.83 9.19
N THR A 19 -12.20 4.29 10.38
CA THR A 19 -12.61 5.07 11.55
C THR A 19 -11.49 5.98 12.07
N GLU A 20 -10.24 5.57 11.88
CA GLU A 20 -9.05 6.29 12.32
C GLU A 20 -8.43 7.10 11.20
N TYR A 21 -7.88 8.26 11.55
CA TYR A 21 -7.08 9.07 10.64
C TYR A 21 -5.83 8.32 10.22
N GLY A 22 -5.53 8.34 8.92
CA GLY A 22 -4.38 7.63 8.36
C GLY A 22 -4.66 6.19 7.93
N SER A 23 -5.88 5.68 8.09
CA SER A 23 -6.30 4.38 7.56
C SER A 23 -7.19 4.53 6.32
N CYS A 24 -6.77 3.94 5.20
CA CYS A 24 -7.58 3.91 3.98
C CYS A 24 -7.49 2.56 3.25
N ILE A 25 -8.63 2.15 2.70
CA ILE A 25 -8.76 0.96 1.85
C ILE A 25 -9.10 1.44 0.45
N VAL A 26 -8.26 1.08 -0.51
CA VAL A 26 -8.46 1.40 -1.93
C VAL A 26 -8.73 0.12 -2.70
N GLU A 27 -9.81 0.11 -3.46
CA GLU A 27 -10.22 -1.01 -4.29
C GLU A 27 -10.18 -0.59 -5.76
N LEU A 28 -9.40 -1.32 -6.56
CA LEU A 28 -9.29 -1.15 -8.00
C LEU A 28 -9.86 -2.42 -8.65
N GLY A 29 -11.18 -2.45 -8.81
CA GLY A 29 -11.92 -3.65 -9.22
C GLY A 29 -11.78 -4.79 -8.20
N LYS A 30 -10.97 -5.81 -8.52
CA LYS A 30 -10.71 -6.98 -7.65
C LYS A 30 -9.46 -6.84 -6.79
N THR A 31 -8.63 -5.83 -7.03
CA THR A 31 -7.41 -5.58 -6.27
C THR A 31 -7.75 -4.67 -5.10
N ARG A 32 -7.40 -5.07 -3.88
CA ARG A 32 -7.64 -4.31 -2.66
C ARG A 32 -6.31 -4.02 -1.99
N VAL A 33 -6.12 -2.78 -1.56
CA VAL A 33 -4.91 -2.33 -0.86
C VAL A 33 -5.33 -1.60 0.41
N LEU A 34 -4.69 -1.92 1.52
CA LEU A 34 -4.81 -1.21 2.79
C LEU A 34 -3.57 -0.33 2.96
N ALA A 35 -3.75 0.94 3.28
CA ALA A 35 -2.66 1.81 3.69
C ALA A 35 -2.93 2.34 5.10
N GLN A 36 -1.89 2.34 5.92
CA GLN A 36 -1.93 2.86 7.27
C GLN A 36 -0.72 3.78 7.48
N VAL A 37 -0.96 4.96 8.06
CA VAL A 37 0.08 5.92 8.39
C VAL A 37 0.13 6.08 9.91
N SER A 38 1.30 5.85 10.49
CA SER A 38 1.61 6.14 11.88
C SER A 38 2.76 7.13 11.97
N CYS A 39 2.78 7.93 13.04
CA CYS A 39 3.83 8.91 13.31
C CYS A 39 4.31 8.77 14.75
N GLU A 40 5.63 8.75 14.92
CA GLU A 40 6.29 8.63 16.22
C GLU A 40 7.33 9.73 16.38
N LEU A 41 7.54 10.19 17.62
CA LEU A 41 8.58 11.16 17.93
C LEU A 41 9.89 10.42 18.21
N VAL A 42 10.87 10.57 17.31
CA VAL A 42 12.18 9.91 17.40
C VAL A 42 13.29 10.95 17.24
N THR A 43 14.45 10.71 17.85
CA THR A 43 15.63 11.56 17.66
C THR A 43 16.08 11.53 16.19
N PRO A 44 16.34 12.71 15.58
CA PRO A 44 16.75 12.77 14.19
C PRO A 44 18.14 12.14 14.01
N LYS A 45 18.43 11.67 12.79
CA LYS A 45 19.75 11.11 12.48
C LYS A 45 20.83 12.18 12.65
N PRO A 46 22.01 11.83 13.20
CA PRO A 46 23.08 12.80 13.42
C PRO A 46 23.63 13.40 12.12
N SER A 47 23.42 12.74 10.98
CA SER A 47 23.81 13.26 9.67
C SER A 47 22.91 14.40 9.18
N ARG A 48 21.65 14.48 9.63
CA ARG A 48 20.65 15.48 9.23
C ARG A 48 19.74 15.83 10.41
N PRO A 49 20.17 16.74 11.30
CA PRO A 49 19.44 17.05 12.52
C PRO A 49 18.17 17.91 12.32
N THR A 50 18.01 18.54 11.15
CA THR A 50 16.90 19.46 10.85
C THR A 50 15.77 18.81 10.05
N GLU A 51 15.90 17.55 9.65
CA GLU A 51 14.93 16.82 8.82
C GLU A 51 14.37 15.61 9.58
N GLY A 52 13.08 15.34 9.38
CA GLY A 52 12.43 14.13 9.86
C GLY A 52 12.73 12.91 8.99
N ILE A 53 12.33 11.73 9.46
CA ILE A 53 12.50 10.47 8.74
C ILE A 53 11.13 9.99 8.31
N ILE A 54 11.00 9.59 7.05
CA ILE A 54 9.81 8.91 6.52
C ILE A 54 10.22 7.50 6.15
N PHE A 55 9.45 6.52 6.62
CA PHE A 55 9.64 5.12 6.30
C PHE A 55 8.43 4.60 5.54
N PHE A 56 8.67 3.99 4.39
CA PHE A 56 7.65 3.32 3.60
C PHE A 56 7.87 1.82 3.70
N ASN A 57 6.85 1.10 4.17
CA ASN A 57 6.82 -0.35 4.17
C ASN A 57 5.73 -0.83 3.20
N LEU A 58 6.06 -1.80 2.37
CA LEU A 58 5.09 -2.51 1.54
C LEU A 58 5.23 -4.00 1.81
N GLU A 59 4.18 -4.59 2.36
CA GLU A 59 4.08 -6.03 2.59
C GLU A 59 3.07 -6.66 1.64
N LEU A 60 3.41 -7.85 1.14
CA LEU A 60 2.51 -8.66 0.31
C LEU A 60 1.96 -9.79 1.18
N SER A 61 0.68 -9.67 1.54
CA SER A 61 0.03 -10.69 2.35
C SER A 61 -0.14 -11.99 1.56
N PRO A 62 0.07 -13.18 2.17
CA PRO A 62 -0.25 -14.47 1.56
C PRO A 62 -1.73 -14.61 1.21
N MET A 63 -2.61 -13.80 1.82
CA MET A 63 -4.03 -13.73 1.43
C MET A 63 -4.25 -13.14 0.04
N ALA A 64 -3.29 -12.37 -0.50
CA ALA A 64 -3.43 -11.75 -1.81
C ALA A 64 -3.26 -12.76 -2.95
N SER A 65 -2.43 -13.79 -2.76
CA SER A 65 -2.24 -14.90 -3.70
C SER A 65 -1.50 -16.04 -3.00
N PRO A 66 -1.84 -17.31 -3.27
CA PRO A 66 -1.08 -18.46 -2.78
C PRO A 66 0.39 -18.49 -3.26
N ALA A 67 0.75 -17.68 -4.25
CA ALA A 67 2.14 -17.51 -4.68
C ALA A 67 2.97 -16.58 -3.77
N PHE A 68 2.33 -15.78 -2.93
CA PHE A 68 2.99 -14.88 -1.98
C PHE A 68 3.24 -15.62 -0.67
N GLU A 69 4.24 -16.51 -0.66
CA GLU A 69 4.75 -17.05 0.59
C GLU A 69 5.61 -16.01 1.30
N PRO A 70 5.50 -15.85 2.64
CA PRO A 70 6.35 -14.95 3.39
C PRO A 70 7.82 -15.36 3.23
N GLY A 71 8.61 -14.52 2.56
CA GLY A 71 10.03 -14.78 2.26
C GLY A 71 10.34 -15.17 0.81
N ARG A 72 9.33 -15.44 -0.03
CA ARG A 72 9.53 -15.66 -1.46
C ARG A 72 9.55 -14.30 -2.19
N LEU A 73 10.74 -13.74 -2.38
CA LEU A 73 10.96 -12.57 -3.23
C LEU A 73 10.59 -12.93 -4.68
N VAL A 74 9.40 -12.55 -5.12
CA VAL A 74 8.99 -12.59 -6.53
C VAL A 74 9.61 -11.39 -7.27
N CYS A 75 10.93 -11.42 -7.39
CA CYS A 75 11.71 -10.61 -8.32
C CYS A 75 12.82 -11.51 -8.86
N THR A 76 12.43 -12.47 -9.70
CA THR A 76 13.29 -13.22 -10.62
C THR A 76 12.53 -13.47 -11.91
#